data_AF-A0A2V7H7P5-F1
#
_entry.id   AF-A0A2V7H7P5-F1
#
_cell.length_a   1.000
_cell.length_b   1.000
_cell.length_c   1.000
_cell.angle_alpha   90.00
_cell.angle_beta   90.00
_cell.angle_gamma   90.00
#
_symmetry.space_group_name_H-M   'P 1'
#
loop_
_entity.id
_entity.type
_entity.pdbx_description
1 polymer ?
#
loop_
_entity_poly.entity_id
_entity_poly.type
_entity_poly.pdbx_seq_one_letter_code
_entity_poly.pdbx_strand_id
1 'polypeptide(L)'
;MPRGDNRDILVRGNYVAGGAVTLLMNGWAQAEVVDNEFIGAGTIVDLTARGGSIVAHAWHGNTYVRDPGARAWRYEGAAYELATWQKITGLGNTGATGTTPMTPRVFVRPNKYEPGRATIIVYNWGHQPTVSADVSSAIHAGTRYELRNVQALLGPPVLSGTYGGGAIEIPMAGVDPPRPVGRTGPTPALARTGPVFDVFILNRTK
;
A
#
# COMPACT_ATOMS: atom_id res chain seq x y z
N MET A 1 19.90 -19.96 12.40
CA MET A 1 18.60 -20.53 12.02
C MET A 1 18.73 -21.11 10.62
N PRO A 2 18.10 -22.25 10.29
CA PRO A 2 18.07 -22.76 8.91
C PRO A 2 17.37 -21.70 8.06
N ARG A 3 18.10 -21.03 7.17
CA ARG A 3 17.53 -20.03 6.25
C ARG A 3 16.61 -20.80 5.29
N GLY A 4 15.32 -20.43 5.23
CA GLY A 4 14.27 -21.19 4.54
C GLY A 4 14.54 -21.49 3.06
N ASP A 5 13.83 -22.48 2.52
CA ASP A 5 13.96 -23.00 1.15
C ASP A 5 13.36 -22.12 0.05
N ASN A 6 13.33 -20.80 0.26
CA ASN A 6 12.82 -19.85 -0.72
C ASN A 6 13.60 -19.98 -2.05
N ARG A 7 12.87 -20.30 -3.13
CA ARG A 7 13.42 -20.49 -4.47
C ARG A 7 13.32 -19.19 -5.25
N ASP A 8 12.21 -18.96 -5.92
CA ASP A 8 12.05 -17.87 -6.87
C ASP A 8 10.86 -16.99 -6.47
N ILE A 9 11.02 -15.67 -6.60
CA ILE A 9 9.94 -14.70 -6.39
C ILE A 9 9.94 -13.63 -7.48
N LEU A 10 8.75 -13.27 -7.95
CA LEU A 10 8.51 -12.07 -8.74
C LEU A 10 7.74 -11.07 -7.89
N VAL A 11 8.35 -9.92 -7.60
CA VAL A 11 7.74 -8.77 -6.93
C VAL A 11 7.69 -7.65 -7.96
N ARG A 12 6.54 -7.50 -8.63
CA ARG A 12 6.40 -6.55 -9.73
C ARG A 12 5.17 -5.66 -9.63
N GLY A 13 5.34 -4.37 -9.93
CA GLY A 13 4.23 -3.43 -10.10
C GLY A 13 3.46 -3.15 -8.80
N ASN A 14 4.11 -3.33 -7.65
CA ASN A 14 3.46 -3.13 -6.35
C ASN A 14 3.62 -1.70 -5.87
N TYR A 15 2.63 -1.25 -5.11
CA TYR A 15 2.69 -0.03 -4.32
C TYR A 15 2.65 -0.43 -2.84
N VAL A 16 3.76 -0.26 -2.14
CA VAL A 16 3.96 -0.75 -0.77
C VAL A 16 4.25 0.43 0.14
N ALA A 17 3.43 0.64 1.16
CA ALA A 17 3.50 1.83 2.00
C ALA A 17 3.45 1.50 3.50
N GLY A 18 4.38 2.09 4.25
CA GLY A 18 4.46 1.99 5.71
C GLY A 18 5.26 0.78 6.19
N GLY A 19 4.97 0.38 7.44
CA GLY A 19 5.69 -0.69 8.14
C GLY A 19 7.01 -0.25 8.78
N ALA A 20 7.52 -1.05 9.71
CA ALA A 20 8.87 -0.88 10.26
C ALA A 20 9.96 -1.26 9.24
N VAL A 21 9.66 -2.26 8.41
CA VAL A 21 10.43 -2.68 7.23
C VAL A 21 9.45 -2.76 6.06
N THR A 22 9.69 -1.98 5.00
CA THR A 22 8.77 -1.94 3.84
C THR A 22 8.90 -3.20 2.98
N LEU A 23 10.11 -3.68 2.74
CA LEU A 23 10.37 -4.95 2.04
C LEU A 23 11.40 -5.78 2.81
N LEU A 24 10.96 -6.93 3.32
CA LEU A 24 11.83 -7.94 3.94
C LEU A 24 12.02 -9.11 2.99
N MET A 25 13.27 -9.38 2.59
CA MET A 25 13.62 -10.47 1.68
C MET A 25 14.74 -11.32 2.24
N ASN A 26 14.38 -12.50 2.75
CA ASN A 26 15.33 -13.39 3.39
C ASN A 26 15.42 -14.73 2.65
N GLY A 27 16.62 -15.02 2.14
CA GLY A 27 16.99 -16.37 1.68
C GLY A 27 16.39 -16.81 0.34
N TRP A 28 16.04 -15.89 -0.56
CA TRP A 28 15.59 -16.22 -1.92
C TRP A 28 16.76 -16.62 -2.83
N ALA A 29 16.63 -17.73 -3.56
CA ALA A 29 17.63 -18.14 -4.56
C ALA A 29 17.62 -17.21 -5.78
N GLN A 30 16.42 -16.86 -6.27
CA GLN A 30 16.20 -15.91 -7.34
C GLN A 30 15.10 -14.93 -6.95
N ALA A 31 15.26 -13.67 -7.31
CA ALA A 31 14.26 -12.64 -7.08
C ALA A 31 14.25 -11.65 -8.23
N GLU A 32 13.09 -11.37 -8.78
CA GLU A 32 12.87 -10.26 -9.70
C GLU A 32 12.04 -9.22 -8.97
N VAL A 33 12.67 -8.14 -8.53
CA VAL A 33 12.03 -7.03 -7.81
C VAL A 33 12.05 -5.82 -8.74
N VAL A 34 10.95 -5.61 -9.47
CA VAL A 34 10.92 -4.67 -10.59
C VAL A 34 9.68 -3.80 -10.60
N ASP A 35 9.84 -2.55 -11.04
CA ASP A 35 8.73 -1.61 -11.26
C ASP A 35 7.82 -1.38 -10.02
N ASN A 36 8.36 -1.45 -8.80
CA ASN A 36 7.59 -1.22 -7.57
C ASN A 36 7.82 0.19 -7.01
N GLU A 37 6.84 0.72 -6.28
CA GLU A 37 6.94 1.94 -5.49
C GLU A 37 6.90 1.57 -4.00
N PHE A 38 7.99 1.83 -3.27
CA PHE A 38 8.09 1.56 -1.84
C PHE A 38 8.17 2.87 -1.06
N ILE A 39 7.28 3.03 -0.09
CA ILE A 39 7.14 4.25 0.71
C ILE A 39 7.25 3.88 2.18
N GLY A 40 8.16 4.51 2.92
CA GLY A 40 8.31 4.20 4.34
C GLY A 40 9.24 5.16 5.07
N ALA A 41 9.03 5.31 6.37
CA ALA A 41 9.92 6.09 7.24
C ALA A 41 11.02 5.22 7.89
N GLY A 42 10.78 3.91 8.00
CA GLY A 42 11.68 2.93 8.61
C GLY A 42 12.73 2.39 7.65
N THR A 43 13.00 1.09 7.76
CA THR A 43 13.82 0.35 6.80
C THR A 43 13.04 0.16 5.50
N ILE A 44 13.65 0.46 4.36
CA ILE A 44 13.03 0.30 3.05
C ILE A 44 13.25 -1.12 2.49
N VAL A 45 14.49 -1.61 2.54
CA VAL A 45 14.83 -2.98 2.17
C VAL A 45 15.60 -3.62 3.32
N ASP A 46 15.23 -4.83 3.72
CA ASP A 46 16.07 -5.72 4.51
C ASP A 46 16.30 -7.02 3.75
N LEU A 47 17.51 -7.17 3.22
CA LEU A 47 17.91 -8.25 2.33
C LEU A 47 18.93 -9.16 3.01
N THR A 48 18.65 -10.46 3.01
CA THR A 48 19.59 -11.50 3.44
C THR A 48 19.76 -12.52 2.32
N ALA A 49 21.01 -12.76 1.92
CA ALA A 49 21.35 -13.64 0.81
C ALA A 49 21.07 -15.11 1.15
N ARG A 50 20.71 -15.90 0.14
CA ARG A 50 20.74 -17.36 0.25
C ARG A 50 22.14 -17.85 -0.07
N GLY A 51 22.76 -18.59 0.85
CA GLY A 51 24.12 -19.13 0.62
C GLY A 51 25.19 -18.05 0.37
N GLY A 52 24.96 -16.81 0.84
CA GLY A 52 25.90 -15.70 0.67
C GLY A 52 25.91 -15.05 -0.71
N SER A 53 25.00 -15.43 -1.61
CA SER A 53 24.94 -14.88 -2.97
C SER A 53 23.56 -14.29 -3.31
N ILE A 54 23.59 -13.19 -4.04
CA ILE A 54 22.42 -12.47 -4.61
C ILE A 54 22.57 -12.22 -6.10
N VAL A 55 23.53 -12.88 -6.77
CA VAL A 55 23.84 -12.66 -8.20
C VAL A 55 22.68 -12.97 -9.14
N ALA A 56 21.76 -13.83 -8.71
CA ALA A 56 20.55 -14.18 -9.46
C ALA A 56 19.38 -13.21 -9.20
N HIS A 57 19.57 -12.15 -8.42
CA HIS A 57 18.52 -11.15 -8.20
C HIS A 57 18.56 -10.08 -9.29
N ALA A 58 17.40 -9.83 -9.89
CA ALA A 58 17.17 -8.69 -10.77
C ALA A 58 16.43 -7.60 -9.99
N TRP A 59 16.99 -6.39 -9.97
CA TRP A 59 16.46 -5.29 -9.16
C TRP A 59 16.57 -3.94 -9.87
N HIS A 60 15.51 -3.54 -10.58
CA HIS A 60 15.49 -2.33 -11.40
C HIS A 60 14.09 -1.72 -11.52
N GLY A 61 13.98 -0.45 -11.93
CA GLY A 61 12.68 0.21 -12.16
C GLY A 61 11.89 0.53 -10.89
N ASN A 62 12.39 0.14 -9.71
CA ASN A 62 11.76 0.52 -8.44
C ASN A 62 12.01 1.99 -8.09
N THR A 63 11.06 2.57 -7.37
CA THR A 63 11.13 3.90 -6.78
C THR A 63 11.02 3.79 -5.27
N TYR A 64 11.94 4.42 -4.55
CA TYR A 64 11.89 4.53 -3.08
C TYR A 64 11.47 5.94 -2.66
N VAL A 65 10.37 6.07 -1.93
CA VAL A 65 10.02 7.30 -1.21
C VAL A 65 10.62 7.20 0.19
N ARG A 66 11.89 7.57 0.28
CA ARG A 66 12.75 7.61 1.46
C ARG A 66 13.94 8.52 1.18
N ASP A 67 14.37 9.28 2.18
CA ASP A 67 15.66 9.97 2.13
C ASP A 67 16.82 8.98 1.81
N PRO A 68 17.52 9.14 0.67
CA PRO A 68 18.61 8.26 0.26
C PRO A 68 19.83 8.30 1.20
N GLY A 69 20.01 9.38 1.97
CA GLY A 69 21.05 9.53 2.99
C GLY A 69 20.71 8.86 4.33
N ALA A 70 19.51 8.31 4.49
CA ALA A 70 19.17 7.54 5.68
C ALA A 70 19.74 6.13 5.60
N ARG A 71 20.14 5.58 6.76
CA ARG A 71 20.56 4.17 6.89
C ARG A 71 19.36 3.21 6.87
N ALA A 72 18.61 3.21 5.78
CA ALA A 72 17.35 2.50 5.63
C ALA A 72 17.42 1.27 4.70
N TRP A 73 18.56 1.01 4.08
CA TRP A 73 18.76 -0.17 3.23
C TRP A 73 19.68 -1.16 3.93
N ARG A 74 19.13 -2.29 4.35
CA ARG A 74 19.83 -3.32 5.10
C ARG A 74 20.27 -4.47 4.19
N TYR A 75 21.47 -4.96 4.43
CA TYR A 75 22.02 -6.14 3.78
C TYR A 75 22.89 -6.93 4.77
N GLU A 76 22.60 -8.23 4.91
CA GLU A 76 23.29 -9.15 5.85
C GLU A 76 23.40 -8.57 7.28
N GLY A 77 22.29 -8.00 7.78
CA GLY A 77 22.17 -7.49 9.15
C GLY A 77 22.73 -6.08 9.39
N ALA A 78 23.47 -5.50 8.45
CA ALA A 78 23.98 -4.13 8.52
C ALA A 78 23.08 -3.16 7.73
N ALA A 79 22.95 -1.92 8.23
CA ALA A 79 22.17 -0.86 7.58
C ALA A 79 23.08 0.12 6.84
N TYR A 80 22.66 0.60 5.66
CA TYR A 80 23.43 1.46 4.77
C TYR A 80 22.56 2.57 4.19
N GLU A 81 23.22 3.65 3.75
CA GLU A 81 22.65 4.61 2.80
C GLU A 81 22.47 3.96 1.43
N LEU A 82 21.54 4.48 0.61
CA LEU A 82 21.18 3.85 -0.66
C LEU A 82 22.38 3.64 -1.58
N ALA A 83 23.22 4.66 -1.77
CA ALA A 83 24.37 4.58 -2.67
C ALA A 83 25.38 3.51 -2.22
N THR A 84 25.59 3.39 -0.91
CA THR A 84 26.48 2.37 -0.35
C THR A 84 25.88 0.97 -0.49
N TRP A 85 24.57 0.83 -0.24
CA TRP A 85 23.86 -0.44 -0.44
C TRP A 85 23.92 -0.91 -1.90
N GLN A 86 23.67 -0.01 -2.86
CA GLN A 86 23.76 -0.30 -4.29
C GLN A 86 25.17 -0.75 -4.69
N LYS A 87 26.20 -0.06 -4.18
CA LYS A 87 27.60 -0.43 -4.44
C LYS A 87 27.97 -1.81 -3.89
N ILE A 88 27.52 -2.15 -2.68
CA ILE A 88 27.84 -3.43 -2.03
C ILE A 88 27.09 -4.60 -2.65
N THR A 89 25.82 -4.40 -2.98
CA THR A 89 24.94 -5.47 -3.47
C THR A 89 25.00 -5.63 -4.98
N GLY A 90 25.39 -4.59 -5.72
CA GLY A 90 25.22 -4.52 -7.18
C GLY A 90 23.76 -4.39 -7.62
N LEU A 91 22.82 -4.31 -6.66
CA LEU A 91 21.39 -4.14 -6.91
C LEU A 91 21.03 -2.66 -6.96
N GLY A 92 19.85 -2.35 -7.49
CA GLY A 92 19.26 -1.03 -7.35
C GLY A 92 19.62 -0.06 -8.46
N ASN A 93 19.42 -0.45 -9.72
CA ASN A 93 19.24 0.53 -10.80
C ASN A 93 17.86 1.22 -10.63
N THR A 94 17.73 1.98 -9.55
CA THR A 94 16.47 2.44 -8.93
C THR A 94 16.66 3.84 -8.35
N GLY A 95 15.63 4.69 -8.44
CA GLY A 95 15.65 6.04 -7.87
C GLY A 95 15.13 6.09 -6.44
N ALA A 96 15.53 7.13 -5.70
CA ALA A 96 14.93 7.47 -4.42
C ALA A 96 14.62 8.96 -4.32
N THR A 97 13.55 9.30 -3.61
CA THR A 97 13.17 10.67 -3.28
C THR A 97 12.83 10.77 -1.79
N GLY A 98 13.32 11.82 -1.14
CA GLY A 98 12.99 12.12 0.25
C GLY A 98 11.60 12.74 0.44
N THR A 99 10.91 13.12 -0.66
CA THR A 99 9.61 13.80 -0.60
C THR A 99 8.46 12.81 -0.77
N THR A 100 7.57 12.74 0.20
CA THR A 100 6.32 11.99 0.07
C THR A 100 5.46 12.59 -1.07
N PRO A 101 4.86 11.76 -1.94
CA PRO A 101 3.95 12.25 -2.97
C PRO A 101 2.82 13.08 -2.37
N MET A 102 2.43 14.20 -2.98
CA MET A 102 1.23 14.95 -2.56
C MET A 102 -0.04 14.47 -3.25
N THR A 103 0.11 13.86 -4.43
CA THR A 103 -1.01 13.32 -5.21
C THR A 103 -1.48 12.00 -4.60
N PRO A 104 -2.80 11.84 -4.37
CA PRO A 104 -3.35 10.57 -3.90
C PRO A 104 -3.10 9.42 -4.88
N ARG A 105 -2.92 8.22 -4.35
CA ARG A 105 -2.93 6.97 -5.12
C ARG A 105 -4.22 6.22 -4.83
N VAL A 106 -5.00 5.98 -5.88
CA VAL A 106 -6.31 5.34 -5.80
C VAL A 106 -6.26 4.02 -6.56
N PHE A 107 -6.65 2.93 -5.90
CA PHE A 107 -6.82 1.62 -6.51
C PHE A 107 -8.27 1.20 -6.41
N VAL A 108 -8.93 0.99 -7.54
CA VAL A 108 -10.28 0.42 -7.60
C VAL A 108 -10.17 -1.03 -8.06
N ARG A 109 -10.65 -1.94 -7.22
CA ARG A 109 -10.59 -3.39 -7.43
C ARG A 109 -12.01 -3.95 -7.47
N PRO A 110 -12.63 -4.08 -8.66
CA PRO A 110 -13.92 -4.76 -8.81
C PRO A 110 -13.86 -6.18 -8.24
N ASN A 111 -14.94 -6.60 -7.58
CA ASN A 111 -15.06 -7.95 -7.08
C ASN A 111 -15.40 -8.89 -8.25
N LYS A 112 -14.55 -9.89 -8.47
CA LYS A 112 -14.71 -10.90 -9.54
C LYS A 112 -16.00 -11.71 -9.41
N TYR A 113 -16.54 -11.87 -8.20
CA TYR A 113 -17.66 -12.76 -7.89
C TYR A 113 -18.96 -12.02 -7.59
N GLU A 114 -18.91 -10.70 -7.42
CA GLU A 114 -20.07 -9.87 -7.09
C GLU A 114 -20.08 -8.62 -7.98
N PRO A 115 -20.70 -8.70 -9.18
CA PRO A 115 -20.83 -7.56 -10.07
C PRO A 115 -21.52 -6.37 -9.39
N GLY A 116 -20.99 -5.16 -9.61
CA GLY A 116 -21.46 -3.95 -8.93
C GLY A 116 -20.82 -3.71 -7.56
N ARG A 117 -19.84 -4.53 -7.15
CA ARG A 117 -19.06 -4.34 -5.92
C ARG A 117 -17.59 -4.10 -6.22
N ALA A 118 -16.94 -3.22 -5.47
CA ALA A 118 -15.50 -3.00 -5.54
C ALA A 118 -14.88 -2.63 -4.20
N THR A 119 -13.61 -2.98 -4.02
CA THR A 119 -12.77 -2.41 -2.96
C THR A 119 -12.01 -1.22 -3.53
N ILE A 120 -12.16 -0.05 -2.91
CA ILE A 120 -11.43 1.17 -3.27
C ILE A 120 -10.41 1.43 -2.17
N ILE A 121 -9.13 1.54 -2.53
CA ILE A 121 -8.01 1.79 -1.61
C ILE A 121 -7.43 3.15 -1.96
N VAL A 122 -7.36 4.05 -0.98
CA VAL A 122 -6.87 5.41 -1.17
C VAL A 122 -5.71 5.69 -0.23
N TYR A 123 -4.54 5.99 -0.81
CA TYR A 123 -3.42 6.62 -0.10
C TYR A 123 -3.45 8.11 -0.40
N ASN A 124 -3.81 8.94 0.58
CA ASN A 124 -4.02 10.37 0.47
C ASN A 124 -2.95 11.14 1.28
N TRP A 125 -1.71 11.00 0.84
CA TRP A 125 -0.55 11.62 1.48
C TRP A 125 -0.62 13.15 1.55
N GLY A 126 -1.29 13.80 0.61
CA GLY A 126 -1.50 15.25 0.61
C GLY A 126 -2.63 15.73 1.54
N HIS A 127 -3.30 14.82 2.25
CA HIS A 127 -4.40 15.12 3.17
C HIS A 127 -5.54 15.89 2.50
N GLN A 128 -5.83 15.58 1.23
CA GLN A 128 -6.92 16.21 0.51
C GLN A 128 -8.26 15.88 1.19
N PRO A 129 -9.20 16.84 1.31
CA PRO A 129 -10.49 16.59 1.95
C PRO A 129 -11.38 15.64 1.14
N THR A 130 -11.20 15.64 -0.18
CA THR A 130 -11.87 14.75 -1.13
C THR A 130 -10.85 14.19 -2.11
N VAL A 131 -11.09 12.96 -2.58
CA VAL A 131 -10.25 12.30 -3.58
C VAL A 131 -11.12 11.73 -4.69
N SER A 132 -10.77 12.03 -5.93
CA SER A 132 -11.46 11.54 -7.11
C SER A 132 -11.09 10.08 -7.41
N ALA A 133 -12.09 9.23 -7.62
CA ALA A 133 -11.91 7.81 -7.92
C ALA A 133 -12.77 7.37 -9.12
N ASP A 134 -12.13 6.84 -10.17
CA ASP A 134 -12.84 6.23 -11.30
C ASP A 134 -13.37 4.83 -10.93
N VAL A 135 -14.69 4.71 -10.85
CA VAL A 135 -15.42 3.48 -10.49
C VAL A 135 -16.11 2.83 -11.68
N SER A 136 -15.83 3.29 -12.91
CA SER A 136 -16.44 2.77 -14.14
C SER A 136 -16.16 1.29 -14.41
N SER A 137 -15.08 0.74 -13.83
CA SER A 137 -14.76 -0.69 -13.88
C SER A 137 -15.65 -1.56 -12.98
N ALA A 138 -16.41 -0.95 -12.05
CA ALA A 138 -17.24 -1.65 -11.08
C ALA A 138 -18.75 -1.45 -11.30
N ILE A 139 -19.17 -0.25 -11.71
CA ILE A 139 -20.58 0.13 -11.92
C ILE A 139 -20.74 1.01 -13.16
N HIS A 140 -21.93 1.01 -13.75
CA HIS A 140 -22.25 1.81 -14.95
C HIS A 140 -23.09 3.05 -14.59
N ALA A 141 -23.05 4.08 -15.43
CA ALA A 141 -23.89 5.27 -15.26
C ALA A 141 -25.38 4.88 -15.11
N GLY A 142 -26.09 5.58 -14.23
CA GLY A 142 -27.46 5.25 -13.81
C GLY A 142 -27.55 4.24 -12.65
N THR A 143 -26.44 3.62 -12.24
CA THR A 143 -26.41 2.68 -11.11
C THR A 143 -26.53 3.42 -9.78
N ARG A 144 -27.48 3.04 -8.94
CA ARG A 144 -27.49 3.47 -7.53
C ARG A 144 -26.40 2.75 -6.76
N TYR A 145 -25.71 3.47 -5.89
CA TYR A 145 -24.60 2.92 -5.11
C TYR A 145 -24.55 3.49 -3.71
N GLU A 146 -23.83 2.77 -2.86
CA GLU A 146 -23.33 3.22 -1.58
C GLU A 146 -21.83 2.93 -1.47
N LEU A 147 -21.13 3.80 -0.77
CA LEU A 147 -19.72 3.67 -0.43
C LEU A 147 -19.58 3.64 1.08
N ARG A 148 -18.92 2.62 1.62
CA ARG A 148 -18.77 2.40 3.06
C ARG A 148 -17.29 2.31 3.41
N ASN A 149 -16.84 3.05 4.43
CA ASN A 149 -15.47 2.93 4.94
C ASN A 149 -15.33 1.60 5.71
N VAL A 150 -14.26 0.83 5.45
CA VAL A 150 -14.06 -0.49 6.07
C VAL A 150 -13.88 -0.42 7.59
N GLN A 151 -13.40 0.70 8.14
CA GLN A 151 -13.26 0.88 9.59
C GLN A 151 -14.64 0.93 10.30
N ALA A 152 -15.72 1.21 9.57
CA ALA A 152 -17.10 1.21 10.08
C ALA A 152 -18.09 0.60 9.06
N LEU A 153 -17.75 -0.58 8.53
CA LEU A 153 -18.47 -1.21 7.41
C LEU A 153 -19.98 -1.38 7.62
N LEU A 154 -20.40 -1.67 8.86
CA LEU A 154 -21.79 -1.86 9.25
C LEU A 154 -22.52 -0.54 9.63
N GLY A 155 -21.82 0.59 9.61
CA GLY A 155 -22.37 1.92 9.88
C GLY A 155 -23.10 2.53 8.68
N PRO A 156 -23.42 3.84 8.69
CA PRO A 156 -23.96 4.52 7.51
C PRO A 156 -22.92 4.60 6.37
N PRO A 157 -23.36 4.67 5.10
CA PRO A 157 -22.46 4.94 4.00
C PRO A 157 -21.86 6.35 4.10
N VAL A 158 -20.61 6.50 3.68
CA VAL A 158 -19.91 7.80 3.63
C VAL A 158 -20.27 8.60 2.38
N LEU A 159 -20.77 7.93 1.35
CA LEU A 159 -21.26 8.52 0.11
C LEU A 159 -22.31 7.56 -0.50
N SER A 160 -23.36 8.11 -1.09
CA SER A 160 -24.34 7.34 -1.86
C SER A 160 -24.99 8.22 -2.92
N GLY A 161 -25.60 7.59 -3.92
CA GLY A 161 -26.30 8.30 -4.97
C GLY A 161 -26.49 7.47 -6.22
N THR A 162 -26.84 8.13 -7.32
CA THR A 162 -26.84 7.53 -8.66
C THR A 162 -25.55 7.93 -9.36
N TYR A 163 -24.76 6.94 -9.79
CA TYR A 163 -23.51 7.18 -10.48
C TYR A 163 -23.77 7.80 -11.86
N GLY A 164 -23.17 8.96 -12.13
CA GLY A 164 -23.35 9.72 -13.37
C GLY A 164 -22.41 9.30 -14.51
N GLY A 165 -21.45 8.40 -14.26
CA GLY A 165 -20.29 8.17 -15.13
C GLY A 165 -19.06 8.97 -14.70
N GLY A 166 -17.87 8.55 -15.11
CA GLY A 166 -16.59 9.18 -14.73
C GLY A 166 -16.14 8.84 -13.30
N ALA A 167 -15.56 9.80 -12.60
CA ALA A 167 -15.10 9.62 -11.22
C ALA A 167 -16.17 10.02 -10.19
N ILE A 168 -16.08 9.43 -9.01
CA ILE A 168 -16.80 9.89 -7.81
C ILE A 168 -15.84 10.61 -6.88
N GLU A 169 -16.34 11.62 -6.16
CA GLU A 169 -15.55 12.37 -5.16
C GLU A 169 -15.72 11.72 -3.79
N ILE A 170 -14.67 11.04 -3.32
CA ILE A 170 -14.66 10.30 -2.05
C ILE A 170 -14.27 11.25 -0.91
N PRO A 171 -15.10 11.43 0.13
CA PRO A 171 -14.72 12.16 1.33
C PRO A 171 -13.63 11.41 2.12
N MET A 172 -12.58 12.10 2.53
CA MET A 172 -11.42 11.52 3.23
C MET A 172 -11.33 11.91 4.71
N ALA A 173 -12.44 12.34 5.32
CA ALA A 173 -12.47 12.71 6.75
C ALA A 173 -12.24 11.52 7.71
N GLY A 174 -12.19 10.28 7.19
CA GLY A 174 -12.18 9.05 7.99
C GLY A 174 -13.51 8.81 8.72
N VAL A 175 -13.57 7.72 9.48
CA VAL A 175 -14.71 7.39 10.36
C VAL A 175 -14.19 6.92 11.71
N ASP A 176 -15.00 7.07 12.76
CA ASP A 176 -14.72 6.40 14.04
C ASP A 176 -15.00 4.91 13.92
N PRO A 177 -14.00 4.04 14.21
CA PRO A 177 -14.26 2.62 14.27
C PRO A 177 -15.23 2.30 15.43
N PRO A 178 -16.19 1.36 15.24
CA PRO A 178 -17.13 0.99 16.29
C PRO A 178 -16.39 0.37 17.48
N ARG A 179 -16.91 0.58 18.69
CA ARG A 179 -16.33 -0.02 19.90
C ARG A 179 -16.44 -1.54 19.84
N PRO A 180 -15.37 -2.29 20.17
CA PRO A 180 -15.44 -3.75 20.26
C PRO A 180 -16.45 -4.19 21.32
N VAL A 181 -17.31 -5.16 20.97
CA VAL A 181 -18.26 -5.77 21.90
C VAL A 181 -17.50 -6.66 22.91
N GLY A 182 -17.96 -6.69 24.17
CA GLY A 182 -17.41 -7.58 25.21
C GLY A 182 -16.20 -7.03 25.98
N ARG A 183 -15.79 -5.79 25.75
CA ARG A 183 -14.70 -5.14 26.49
C ARG A 183 -15.26 -4.22 27.58
N THR A 184 -14.97 -4.51 28.83
CA THR A 184 -15.56 -3.84 30.03
C THR A 184 -14.69 -2.71 30.63
N GLY A 185 -13.62 -2.29 29.95
CA GLY A 185 -12.75 -1.18 30.39
C GLY A 185 -12.73 -0.01 29.40
N PRO A 186 -12.10 1.13 29.76
CA PRO A 186 -11.87 2.22 28.82
C PRO A 186 -11.13 1.66 27.60
N THR A 187 -11.82 1.61 26.46
CA THR A 187 -11.21 1.19 25.21
C THR A 187 -10.41 2.37 24.70
N PRO A 188 -9.09 2.25 24.48
CA PRO A 188 -8.34 3.29 23.76
C PRO A 188 -9.09 3.64 22.47
N ALA A 189 -9.14 4.91 22.10
CA ALA A 189 -9.71 5.30 20.83
C ALA A 189 -9.02 4.47 19.73
N LEU A 190 -9.80 3.69 18.99
CA LEU A 190 -9.26 2.92 17.88
C LEU A 190 -8.69 3.90 16.87
N ALA A 191 -7.49 3.63 16.38
CA ALA A 191 -6.81 4.55 15.47
C ALA A 191 -7.63 4.68 14.17
N ARG A 192 -7.98 5.92 13.82
CA ARG A 192 -8.48 6.25 12.49
C ARG A 192 -7.32 6.22 11.51
N THR A 193 -7.53 5.69 10.32
CA THR A 193 -6.52 5.67 9.25
C THR A 193 -6.60 6.91 8.36
N GLY A 194 -7.80 7.49 8.20
CA GLY A 194 -7.99 8.76 7.52
C GLY A 194 -7.37 9.95 8.27
N PRO A 195 -7.01 11.04 7.57
CA PRO A 195 -7.21 11.24 6.14
C PRO A 195 -6.10 10.63 5.27
N VAL A 196 -5.05 10.05 5.87
CA VAL A 196 -3.85 9.59 5.16
C VAL A 196 -4.11 8.32 4.35
N PHE A 197 -4.91 7.41 4.89
CA PHE A 197 -5.25 6.15 4.26
C PHE A 197 -6.68 5.75 4.59
N ASP A 198 -7.48 5.43 3.59
CA ASP A 198 -8.78 4.81 3.80
C ASP A 198 -9.05 3.72 2.76
N VAL A 199 -9.84 2.73 3.17
CA VAL A 199 -10.34 1.68 2.29
C VAL A 199 -11.85 1.69 2.37
N PHE A 200 -12.48 1.51 1.22
CA PHE A 200 -13.92 1.55 1.09
C PHE A 200 -14.43 0.33 0.33
N ILE A 201 -15.65 -0.08 0.66
CA ILE A 201 -16.45 -1.01 -0.13
C ILE A 201 -17.52 -0.20 -0.86
N LEU A 202 -17.46 -0.23 -2.18
CA LEU A 202 -18.52 0.24 -3.07
C LEU A 202 -19.49 -0.92 -3.28
N ASN A 203 -20.79 -0.68 -3.12
CA ASN A 203 -21.83 -1.63 -3.47
C ASN A 203 -22.89 -0.95 -4.34
N ARG A 204 -23.31 -1.61 -5.41
CA ARG A 204 -24.57 -1.30 -6.09
C ARG A 204 -25.74 -1.55 -5.15
N THR A 205 -26.70 -0.63 -5.16
CA THR A 205 -27.98 -0.76 -4.46
C THR A 205 -29.14 -0.87 -5.46
N LYS A 206 -30.31 -1.28 -4.99
CA LYS A 206 -31.53 -1.39 -5.80
C LYS A 206 -32.16 -0.02 -6.06
#